data_AF-A0A1H7V2C8-F1
#
_entry.id   AF-A0A1H7V2C8-F1
#
_cell.length_a   1.000
_cell.length_b   1.000
_cell.length_c   1.000
_cell.angle_alpha   90.00
_cell.angle_beta   90.00
_cell.angle_gamma   90.00
#
_symmetry.space_group_name_H-M   'P 1'
#
loop_
_entity.id
_entity.type
_entity.pdbx_description
1 polymer ?
#
loop_
_entity_poly.entity_id
_entity_poly.type
_entity_poly.pdbx_seq_one_letter_code
_entity_poly.pdbx_strand_id
1 'polypeptide(L)'
;MTFKLTTGIWTMVLLLVCLGNARGNHITERVSVIFDTDIGPDYDDVGALALLHALAESNRVRILATVSSNKMEKTTRLLYIINRYYGRAFIPVGAAKGILADLPSAKIVFEQWPTRIICSGAEIGRYIRTGDKLIAAETPEGNPVKDTYAVSIKQDILEFDNSRYEMGGRASYDQTAALAAVTGIDTYFDYERGTITIKDDGDDTWTRDPNGRHIILKKKYSFQYMADVIERLMMAPPRLVQR
;
A
#
# COMPACT_ATOMS: atom_id res chain seq x y z
N MET A 1 -73.19 -9.53 38.15
CA MET A 1 -72.95 -8.19 38.70
C MET A 1 -71.51 -7.83 38.39
N THR A 2 -71.35 -6.74 37.65
CA THR A 2 -70.30 -6.49 36.65
C THR A 2 -69.08 -5.79 37.28
N PHE A 3 -67.87 -6.28 36.99
CA PHE A 3 -66.62 -5.54 37.26
C PHE A 3 -66.15 -4.84 35.98
N LYS A 4 -65.71 -3.58 36.15
CA LYS A 4 -65.44 -2.58 35.13
C LYS A 4 -64.30 -2.96 34.17
N LEU A 5 -64.52 -2.70 32.88
CA LEU A 5 -63.46 -2.54 31.88
C LEU A 5 -62.84 -1.13 31.98
N THR A 6 -61.52 -1.06 31.94
CA THR A 6 -60.82 0.00 31.20
C THR A 6 -59.79 -0.67 30.31
N THR A 7 -60.07 -0.62 29.01
CA THR A 7 -59.31 -1.20 27.90
C THR A 7 -58.00 -0.45 27.67
N GLY A 8 -56.87 -1.09 27.98
CA GLY A 8 -55.58 -0.73 27.43
C GLY A 8 -55.41 -1.39 26.06
N ILE A 9 -55.45 -0.59 24.99
CA ILE A 9 -55.16 -1.02 23.63
C ILE A 9 -53.64 -1.22 23.54
N TRP A 10 -53.21 -2.48 23.51
CA TRP A 10 -51.85 -2.86 23.13
C TRP A 10 -51.80 -3.03 21.61
N THR A 11 -51.59 -1.92 20.88
CA THR A 11 -51.22 -2.01 19.46
C THR A 11 -49.74 -2.36 19.40
N MET A 12 -49.45 -3.64 19.30
CA MET A 12 -48.11 -4.16 19.02
C MET A 12 -47.75 -3.77 17.59
N VAL A 13 -46.95 -2.70 17.42
CA VAL A 13 -46.38 -2.34 16.12
C VAL A 13 -45.31 -3.38 15.79
N LEU A 14 -45.65 -4.30 14.89
CA LEU A 14 -44.74 -5.26 14.30
C LEU A 14 -43.87 -4.50 13.28
N LEU A 15 -42.70 -4.04 13.71
CA LEU A 15 -41.71 -3.42 12.82
C LEU A 15 -40.92 -4.55 12.15
N LEU A 16 -41.42 -5.01 11.00
CA LEU A 16 -40.69 -5.90 10.09
C LEU A 16 -39.58 -5.08 9.44
N VAL A 17 -38.42 -5.00 10.10
CA VAL A 17 -37.20 -4.59 9.41
C VAL A 17 -36.80 -5.78 8.55
N CYS A 18 -37.14 -5.74 7.28
CA CYS A 18 -36.43 -6.50 6.25
C CYS A 18 -34.98 -5.98 6.24
N LEU A 19 -34.14 -6.52 7.13
CA LEU A 19 -32.69 -6.48 6.96
C LEU A 19 -32.42 -7.33 5.72
N GLY A 20 -32.49 -6.68 4.56
CA GLY A 20 -31.95 -7.21 3.34
C GLY A 20 -30.53 -7.64 3.65
N ASN A 21 -30.24 -8.93 3.46
CA ASN A 21 -28.89 -9.45 3.45
C ASN A 21 -28.15 -8.81 2.27
N ALA A 22 -27.69 -7.57 2.45
CA ALA A 22 -26.51 -7.11 1.77
C ALA A 22 -25.36 -7.91 2.37
N ARG A 23 -25.13 -9.12 1.84
CA ARG A 23 -23.81 -9.76 1.93
C ARG A 23 -22.85 -8.89 1.14
N GLY A 24 -22.42 -7.79 1.74
CA GLY A 24 -21.09 -7.29 1.49
C GLY A 24 -20.17 -8.43 1.93
N ASN A 25 -19.56 -9.11 0.96
CA ASN A 25 -18.38 -9.92 1.24
C ASN A 25 -17.32 -8.94 1.75
N HIS A 26 -17.35 -8.61 3.04
CA HIS A 26 -16.18 -8.10 3.70
C HIS A 26 -15.10 -9.16 3.47
N ILE A 27 -13.97 -8.76 2.88
CA ILE A 27 -12.80 -9.61 2.81
C ILE A 27 -12.37 -9.84 4.25
N THR A 28 -12.89 -10.92 4.86
CA THR A 28 -12.61 -11.34 6.24
C THR A 28 -11.29 -12.11 6.32
N GLU A 29 -10.66 -12.38 5.17
CA GLU A 29 -9.43 -13.15 5.10
C GLU A 29 -8.23 -12.22 4.89
N ARG A 30 -7.26 -12.38 5.79
CA ARG A 30 -6.01 -11.63 5.80
C ARG A 30 -5.24 -11.87 4.48
N VAL A 31 -4.95 -10.80 3.74
CA VAL A 31 -4.17 -10.92 2.50
C VAL A 31 -2.74 -11.34 2.84
N SER A 32 -2.20 -12.31 2.13
CA SER A 32 -0.80 -12.72 2.28
C SER A 32 0.05 -12.04 1.20
N VAL A 33 1.13 -11.37 1.59
CA VAL A 33 1.96 -10.55 0.70
C VAL A 33 3.41 -11.00 0.77
N ILE A 34 4.05 -11.17 -0.39
CA ILE A 34 5.50 -11.07 -0.54
C ILE A 34 5.76 -9.66 -1.07
N PHE A 35 6.55 -8.87 -0.34
CA PHE A 35 6.90 -7.51 -0.75
C PHE A 35 8.26 -7.55 -1.45
N ASP A 36 8.24 -7.48 -2.77
CA ASP A 36 9.43 -7.37 -3.62
C ASP A 36 9.61 -5.91 -4.01
N THR A 37 10.79 -5.35 -3.78
CA THR A 37 11.01 -3.89 -3.71
C THR A 37 12.39 -3.50 -4.23
N ASP A 38 12.45 -2.33 -4.88
CA ASP A 38 13.68 -1.71 -5.33
C ASP A 38 14.22 -0.64 -4.36
N ILE A 39 14.11 -0.88 -3.04
CA ILE A 39 14.56 -0.05 -1.89
C ILE A 39 16.02 0.48 -1.90
N GLY A 40 16.80 0.17 -2.93
CA GLY A 40 18.17 0.64 -3.11
C GLY A 40 18.26 2.07 -3.66
N PRO A 41 17.84 2.31 -4.93
CA PRO A 41 17.87 3.62 -5.59
C PRO A 41 16.84 4.63 -5.09
N ASP A 42 15.65 4.19 -4.64
CA ASP A 42 14.58 5.06 -4.14
C ASP A 42 14.21 4.67 -2.71
N TYR A 43 13.56 5.58 -1.98
CA TYR A 43 13.28 5.41 -0.55
C TYR A 43 11.80 5.41 -0.19
N ASP A 44 10.89 5.54 -1.16
CA ASP A 44 9.45 5.43 -0.90
C ASP A 44 9.01 4.01 -0.55
N ASP A 45 9.76 2.99 -0.94
CA ASP A 45 9.63 1.61 -0.48
C ASP A 45 9.66 1.46 1.05
N VAL A 46 10.45 2.30 1.74
CA VAL A 46 10.51 2.31 3.21
C VAL A 46 9.16 2.73 3.79
N GLY A 47 8.49 3.68 3.15
CA GLY A 47 7.12 4.09 3.48
C GLY A 47 6.10 2.99 3.16
N ALA A 48 6.27 2.28 2.05
CA ALA A 48 5.39 1.16 1.69
C ALA A 48 5.50 0.02 2.70
N LEU A 49 6.72 -0.32 3.12
CA LEU A 49 6.95 -1.33 4.15
C LEU A 49 6.39 -0.89 5.51
N ALA A 50 6.54 0.39 5.89
CA ALA A 50 5.92 0.94 7.09
C ALA A 50 4.38 0.78 7.07
N LEU A 51 3.75 1.14 5.95
CA LEU A 51 2.32 0.98 5.72
C LEU A 51 1.89 -0.50 5.81
N LEU A 52 2.65 -1.43 5.23
CA LEU A 52 2.36 -2.86 5.32
C LEU A 52 2.41 -3.36 6.78
N HIS A 53 3.41 -2.91 7.56
CA HIS A 53 3.48 -3.25 8.99
C HIS A 53 2.31 -2.68 9.77
N ALA A 54 1.91 -1.43 9.52
CA ALA A 54 0.73 -0.82 10.14
C ALA A 54 -0.57 -1.58 9.82
N LEU A 55 -0.73 -2.05 8.57
CA LEU A 55 -1.86 -2.89 8.19
C LEU A 55 -1.77 -4.30 8.79
N ALA A 56 -0.56 -4.82 9.03
CA ALA A 56 -0.36 -6.09 9.71
C ALA A 56 -0.79 -6.02 11.18
N GLU A 57 -0.61 -4.87 11.85
CA GLU A 57 -1.14 -4.61 13.21
C GLU A 57 -2.67 -4.64 13.27
N SER A 58 -3.32 -4.28 12.17
CA SER A 58 -4.79 -4.31 12.05
C SER A 58 -5.31 -5.65 11.53
N ASN A 59 -4.47 -6.70 11.52
CA ASN A 59 -4.76 -8.03 11.00
C ASN A 59 -5.23 -8.06 9.52
N ARG A 60 -4.90 -7.02 8.73
CA ARG A 60 -5.31 -6.92 7.32
C ARG A 60 -4.35 -7.62 6.36
N VAL A 61 -3.06 -7.65 6.70
CA VAL A 61 -2.03 -8.30 5.89
C VAL A 61 -1.15 -9.22 6.72
N ARG A 62 -0.71 -10.32 6.12
CA ARG A 62 0.38 -11.19 6.58
C ARG A 62 1.53 -11.04 5.61
N ILE A 63 2.61 -10.39 6.05
CA ILE A 63 3.84 -10.27 5.28
C ILE A 63 4.58 -11.61 5.38
N LEU A 64 4.71 -12.31 4.26
CA LEU A 64 5.33 -13.63 4.16
C LEU A 64 6.84 -13.53 3.98
N ALA A 65 7.31 -12.52 3.25
CA ALA A 65 8.72 -12.23 2.99
C ALA A 65 8.87 -10.79 2.50
N THR A 66 10.06 -10.23 2.68
CA THR A 66 10.50 -8.98 2.04
C THR A 66 11.73 -9.26 1.19
N VAL A 67 11.69 -8.90 -0.08
CA VAL A 67 12.71 -9.23 -1.07
C VAL A 67 13.22 -7.95 -1.70
N SER A 68 14.53 -7.80 -1.82
CA SER A 68 15.09 -6.73 -2.64
C SER A 68 15.32 -7.21 -4.06
N SER A 69 14.72 -6.53 -5.02
CA SER A 69 14.97 -6.75 -6.45
C SER A 69 16.31 -6.13 -6.90
N ASN A 70 16.88 -5.20 -6.12
CA ASN A 70 18.23 -4.69 -6.35
C ASN A 70 19.32 -5.59 -5.78
N LYS A 71 20.54 -5.45 -6.33
CA LYS A 71 21.74 -6.16 -5.85
C LYS A 71 22.53 -5.45 -4.75
N MET A 72 22.06 -4.32 -4.25
CA MET A 72 22.85 -3.53 -3.32
C MET A 72 23.00 -4.30 -2.01
N GLU A 73 24.25 -4.58 -1.58
CA GLU A 73 24.54 -5.44 -0.42
C GLU A 73 23.75 -5.05 0.84
N LYS A 74 23.47 -3.75 0.99
CA LYS A 74 22.83 -3.18 2.17
C LYS A 74 21.29 -3.28 2.15
N THR A 75 20.63 -3.59 1.03
CA THR A 75 19.15 -3.57 0.96
C THR A 75 18.53 -4.65 1.84
N THR A 76 19.10 -5.86 1.84
CA THR A 76 18.65 -6.94 2.75
C THR A 76 18.81 -6.55 4.23
N ARG A 77 19.89 -5.85 4.58
CA ARG A 77 20.09 -5.35 5.96
C ARG A 77 19.06 -4.28 6.31
N LEU A 78 18.76 -3.37 5.39
CA LEU A 78 17.73 -2.34 5.57
C LEU A 78 16.35 -2.96 5.77
N LEU A 79 15.93 -3.90 4.91
CA LEU A 79 14.68 -4.64 5.05
C LEU A 79 14.59 -5.35 6.42
N TYR A 80 15.68 -6.01 6.85
CA TYR A 80 15.74 -6.65 8.16
C TYR A 80 15.59 -5.65 9.31
N ILE A 81 16.28 -4.50 9.26
CA ILE A 81 16.21 -3.45 10.29
C ILE A 81 14.77 -2.92 10.41
N ILE A 82 14.11 -2.64 9.30
CA ILE A 82 12.73 -2.15 9.30
C ILE A 82 11.79 -3.24 9.86
N ASN A 83 11.89 -4.49 9.38
CA ASN A 83 11.09 -5.59 9.91
C ASN A 83 11.29 -5.79 11.42
N ARG A 84 12.53 -5.67 11.90
CA ARG A 84 12.87 -5.78 13.32
C ARG A 84 12.30 -4.61 14.13
N TYR A 85 12.35 -3.39 13.61
CA TYR A 85 11.76 -2.21 14.25
C TYR A 85 10.25 -2.42 14.52
N TYR A 86 9.53 -3.03 13.58
CA TYR A 86 8.13 -3.42 13.76
C TYR A 86 7.92 -4.76 14.49
N GLY A 87 8.92 -5.25 15.23
CA GLY A 87 8.82 -6.48 16.02
C GLY A 87 8.71 -7.78 15.20
N ARG A 88 8.97 -7.73 13.90
CA ARG A 88 8.79 -8.86 12.95
C ARG A 88 10.10 -9.32 12.33
N ALA A 89 11.16 -9.41 13.13
CA ALA A 89 12.48 -9.90 12.70
C ALA A 89 12.48 -11.36 12.19
N PHE A 90 11.39 -12.10 12.39
CA PHE A 90 11.19 -13.45 11.87
C PHE A 90 10.75 -13.48 10.39
N ILE A 91 10.35 -12.35 9.80
CA ILE A 91 10.02 -12.28 8.37
C ILE A 91 11.28 -12.61 7.55
N PRO A 92 11.24 -13.63 6.68
CA PRO A 92 12.33 -13.94 5.77
C PRO A 92 12.69 -12.73 4.89
N VAL A 93 13.99 -12.46 4.79
CA VAL A 93 14.54 -11.43 3.90
C VAL A 93 15.32 -12.09 2.78
N GLY A 94 15.00 -11.73 1.53
CA GLY A 94 15.67 -12.23 0.33
C GLY A 94 16.23 -11.11 -0.52
N ALA A 95 17.06 -11.47 -1.50
CA ALA A 95 17.46 -10.58 -2.58
C ALA A 95 17.63 -11.36 -3.89
N ALA A 96 17.38 -10.68 -5.00
CA ALA A 96 17.59 -11.23 -6.33
C ALA A 96 19.07 -11.58 -6.57
N LYS A 97 19.31 -12.73 -7.22
CA LYS A 97 20.63 -13.13 -7.73
C LYS A 97 20.66 -12.83 -9.23
N GLY A 98 21.14 -11.67 -9.68
CA GLY A 98 21.06 -11.33 -11.12
C GLY A 98 21.04 -9.83 -11.38
N ILE A 99 21.01 -9.40 -12.65
CA ILE A 99 21.18 -8.00 -13.13
C ILE A 99 20.10 -7.03 -12.55
N LEU A 100 20.45 -5.75 -12.39
CA LEU A 100 19.51 -4.67 -12.02
C LEU A 100 18.59 -4.36 -13.21
N ALA A 101 17.27 -4.23 -12.97
CA ALA A 101 16.26 -3.92 -13.99
C ALA A 101 16.39 -4.75 -15.27
N ASP A 102 15.73 -5.90 -15.30
CA ASP A 102 15.83 -6.86 -16.40
C ASP A 102 14.64 -6.72 -17.36
N LEU A 103 14.87 -6.01 -18.48
CA LEU A 103 13.86 -5.80 -19.53
C LEU A 103 13.25 -7.13 -20.04
N PRO A 104 14.05 -8.17 -20.37
CA PRO A 104 13.54 -9.51 -20.63
C PRO A 104 12.57 -10.04 -19.56
N SER A 105 12.91 -9.91 -18.27
CA SER A 105 12.02 -10.34 -17.18
C SER A 105 10.72 -9.54 -17.15
N ALA A 106 10.78 -8.22 -17.33
CA ALA A 106 9.58 -7.38 -17.38
C ALA A 106 8.64 -7.81 -18.51
N LYS A 107 9.17 -8.05 -19.72
CA LYS A 107 8.40 -8.58 -20.85
C LYS A 107 7.75 -9.92 -20.53
N ILE A 108 8.50 -10.86 -19.97
CA ILE A 108 7.98 -12.18 -19.58
C ILE A 108 6.83 -12.04 -18.57
N VAL A 109 6.97 -11.19 -17.55
CA VAL A 109 5.90 -10.98 -16.56
C VAL A 109 4.65 -10.44 -17.23
N PHE A 110 4.74 -9.36 -18.01
CA PHE A 110 3.55 -8.75 -18.62
C PHE A 110 2.94 -9.61 -19.74
N GLU A 111 3.71 -10.44 -20.43
CA GLU A 111 3.18 -11.32 -21.49
C GLU A 111 2.61 -12.63 -20.96
N GLN A 112 3.25 -13.22 -19.94
CA GLN A 112 3.08 -14.63 -19.59
C GLN A 112 2.56 -14.86 -18.17
N TRP A 113 2.44 -13.84 -17.32
CA TRP A 113 1.94 -14.05 -15.95
C TRP A 113 0.51 -14.63 -15.99
N PRO A 114 0.27 -15.77 -15.32
CA PRO A 114 -0.95 -16.55 -15.52
C PRO A 114 -2.17 -15.93 -14.82
N THR A 115 -1.96 -14.96 -13.94
CA THR A 115 -3.01 -14.33 -13.14
C THR A 115 -3.05 -12.83 -13.37
N ARG A 116 -3.92 -12.13 -12.65
CA ARG A 116 -4.13 -10.69 -12.79
C ARG A 116 -2.88 -9.92 -12.39
N ILE A 117 -2.53 -8.91 -13.17
CA ILE A 117 -1.55 -7.88 -12.81
C ILE A 117 -2.31 -6.58 -12.52
N ILE A 118 -1.97 -5.92 -11.42
CA ILE A 118 -2.45 -4.58 -11.07
C ILE A 118 -1.22 -3.68 -11.03
N CYS A 119 -1.24 -2.59 -11.80
CA CYS A 119 -0.17 -1.62 -11.90
C CYS A 119 -0.61 -0.31 -11.24
N SER A 120 0.16 0.13 -10.26
CA SER A 120 0.09 1.49 -9.72
C SER A 120 1.13 2.34 -10.43
N GLY A 121 0.73 3.04 -11.49
CA GLY A 121 1.65 3.80 -12.33
C GLY A 121 1.81 5.26 -11.93
N ALA A 122 2.52 6.00 -12.78
CA ALA A 122 2.77 7.43 -12.62
C ALA A 122 1.50 8.30 -12.65
N GLU A 123 0.41 7.80 -13.20
CA GLU A 123 -0.91 8.43 -13.16
C GLU A 123 -1.48 8.57 -11.74
N ILE A 124 -0.95 7.80 -10.77
CA ILE A 124 -1.32 7.86 -9.35
C ILE A 124 -0.11 8.24 -8.48
N GLY A 125 0.93 7.40 -8.46
CA GLY A 125 2.02 7.47 -7.48
C GLY A 125 2.76 8.82 -7.51
N ARG A 126 2.92 9.41 -8.70
CA ARG A 126 3.58 10.70 -8.90
C ARG A 126 2.89 11.86 -8.20
N TYR A 127 1.57 11.81 -8.03
CA TYR A 127 0.79 12.94 -7.55
C TYR A 127 0.40 12.82 -6.08
N ILE A 128 0.54 11.64 -5.49
CA ILE A 128 0.35 11.41 -4.06
C ILE A 128 1.69 11.63 -3.37
N ARG A 129 1.76 12.65 -2.50
CA ARG A 129 3.00 13.09 -1.86
C ARG A 129 2.95 12.87 -0.35
N THR A 130 3.96 12.18 0.17
CA THR A 130 4.02 11.80 1.60
C THR A 130 5.44 11.93 2.12
N GLY A 131 5.60 12.11 3.43
CA GLY A 131 6.89 12.16 4.11
C GLY A 131 7.04 13.41 4.99
N ASP A 132 6.44 14.53 4.62
CA ASP A 132 6.61 15.79 5.36
C ASP A 132 6.02 15.72 6.78
N LYS A 133 4.81 15.15 6.93
CA LYS A 133 4.22 14.96 8.26
C LYS A 133 4.98 13.89 9.03
N LEU A 134 5.48 12.86 8.36
CA LEU A 134 6.32 11.84 9.00
C LEU A 134 7.61 12.45 9.59
N ILE A 135 8.29 13.32 8.83
CA ILE A 135 9.52 13.99 9.30
C ILE A 135 9.20 14.98 10.42
N ALA A 136 8.08 15.70 10.32
CA ALA A 136 7.64 16.65 11.34
C ALA A 136 7.09 15.98 12.61
N ALA A 137 6.70 14.71 12.55
CA ALA A 137 6.05 14.02 13.66
C ALA A 137 7.00 13.75 14.83
N GLU A 138 6.46 13.81 16.04
CA GLU A 138 7.13 13.27 17.23
C GLU A 138 7.04 11.74 17.20
N THR A 139 8.19 11.08 17.01
CA THR A 139 8.32 9.62 17.04
C THR A 139 9.46 9.25 17.98
N PRO A 140 9.46 8.02 18.54
CA PRO A 140 10.60 7.55 19.33
C PRO A 140 11.90 7.65 18.54
N GLU A 141 12.99 7.95 19.24
CA GLU A 141 14.33 7.98 18.65
C GLU A 141 14.67 6.65 17.96
N GLY A 142 15.36 6.71 16.82
CA GLY A 142 15.73 5.55 16.02
C GLY A 142 14.55 4.94 15.25
N ASN A 143 13.57 5.75 14.84
CA ASN A 143 12.55 5.34 13.88
C ASN A 143 13.17 5.29 12.47
N PRO A 144 13.47 4.10 11.92
CA PRO A 144 14.20 3.99 10.66
C PRO A 144 13.41 4.54 9.47
N VAL A 145 12.08 4.60 9.56
CA VAL A 145 11.23 5.14 8.48
C VAL A 145 11.37 6.66 8.44
N LYS A 146 11.21 7.32 9.60
CA LYS A 146 11.41 8.77 9.72
C LYS A 146 12.83 9.18 9.35
N ASP A 147 13.82 8.48 9.90
CA ASP A 147 15.24 8.79 9.69
C ASP A 147 15.61 8.66 8.21
N THR A 148 15.11 7.62 7.52
CA THR A 148 15.34 7.47 6.08
C THR A 148 14.76 8.64 5.30
N TYR A 149 13.50 9.00 5.52
CA TYR A 149 12.88 10.13 4.83
C TYR A 149 13.60 11.45 5.12
N ALA A 150 13.97 11.71 6.37
CA ALA A 150 14.65 12.94 6.77
C ALA A 150 16.05 13.07 6.13
N VAL A 151 16.81 11.97 6.07
CA VAL A 151 18.15 11.97 5.45
C VAL A 151 18.04 12.06 3.94
N SER A 152 17.18 11.25 3.31
CA SER A 152 17.09 11.17 1.85
C SER A 152 16.54 12.45 1.23
N ILE A 153 15.48 13.05 1.79
CA ILE A 153 14.96 14.34 1.29
C ILE A 153 16.04 15.42 1.37
N LYS A 154 16.75 15.49 2.50
CA LYS A 154 17.83 16.46 2.67
C LYS A 154 18.95 16.24 1.66
N GLN A 155 19.35 14.98 1.42
CA GLN A 155 20.42 14.65 0.48
C GLN A 155 20.02 14.96 -0.96
N ASP A 156 18.83 14.58 -1.40
CA ASP A 156 18.33 14.85 -2.75
C ASP A 156 18.26 16.36 -3.04
N ILE A 157 17.82 17.18 -2.07
CA ILE A 157 17.80 18.64 -2.20
C ILE A 157 19.22 19.21 -2.38
N LEU A 158 20.20 18.64 -1.68
CA LEU A 158 21.61 19.07 -1.76
C LEU A 158 22.26 18.66 -3.09
N GLU A 159 21.93 17.47 -3.62
CA GLU A 159 22.50 16.95 -4.86
C GLU A 159 21.84 17.52 -6.12
N PHE A 160 20.55 17.83 -6.04
CA PHE A 160 19.75 18.28 -7.17
C PHE A 160 19.09 19.64 -6.87
N ASP A 161 17.78 19.62 -6.59
CA ASP A 161 16.97 20.78 -6.21
C ASP A 161 15.77 20.32 -5.38
N ASN A 162 14.89 21.26 -5.00
CA ASN A 162 13.71 20.97 -4.19
C ASN A 162 12.45 20.61 -4.99
N SER A 163 12.49 20.60 -6.34
CA SER A 163 11.30 20.46 -7.19
C SER A 163 10.50 19.18 -6.92
N ARG A 164 11.18 18.12 -6.47
CA ARG A 164 10.56 16.83 -6.14
C ARG A 164 9.69 16.87 -4.88
N TYR A 165 9.85 17.87 -4.02
CA TYR A 165 9.27 17.94 -2.67
C TYR A 165 8.30 19.10 -2.45
N GLU A 166 8.25 20.07 -3.37
CA GLU A 166 7.38 21.26 -3.28
C GLU A 166 5.88 20.92 -3.11
N MET A 167 5.46 19.73 -3.53
CA MET A 167 4.08 19.26 -3.42
C MET A 167 3.77 18.49 -2.11
N GLY A 168 4.64 18.52 -1.10
CA GLY A 168 4.39 17.92 0.21
C GLY A 168 5.06 16.57 0.44
N GLY A 169 6.33 16.44 0.06
CA GLY A 169 7.14 15.23 0.27
C GLY A 169 7.39 14.40 -1.00
N ARG A 170 7.77 13.12 -0.82
CA ARG A 170 8.16 12.20 -1.91
C ARG A 170 6.92 11.61 -2.59
N ALA A 171 7.05 11.31 -3.88
CA ALA A 171 6.04 10.55 -4.63
C ALA A 171 5.82 9.19 -3.97
N SER A 172 4.58 8.69 -4.01
CA SER A 172 4.18 7.48 -3.29
C SER A 172 3.87 6.33 -4.25
N TYR A 173 4.89 5.83 -4.96
CA TYR A 173 4.68 4.76 -5.95
C TYR A 173 4.42 3.44 -5.25
N ASP A 174 5.33 3.01 -4.36
CA ASP A 174 5.20 1.70 -3.72
C ASP A 174 4.10 1.64 -2.67
N GLN A 175 3.84 2.76 -1.97
CA GLN A 175 2.76 2.84 -0.98
C GLN A 175 1.41 2.63 -1.64
N THR A 176 1.20 3.17 -2.85
CA THR A 176 -0.08 3.03 -3.55
C THR A 176 -0.28 1.60 -4.07
N ALA A 177 0.78 0.96 -4.56
CA ALA A 177 0.77 -0.46 -4.92
C ALA A 177 0.48 -1.35 -3.70
N ALA A 178 1.19 -1.15 -2.58
CA ALA A 178 1.01 -1.90 -1.34
C ALA A 178 -0.39 -1.71 -0.74
N LEU A 179 -0.90 -0.48 -0.74
CA LEU A 179 -2.24 -0.18 -0.25
C LEU A 179 -3.32 -0.87 -1.10
N ALA A 180 -3.20 -0.82 -2.43
CA ALA A 180 -4.12 -1.50 -3.34
C ALA A 180 -4.10 -3.02 -3.16
N ALA A 181 -2.92 -3.62 -2.99
CA ALA A 181 -2.76 -5.05 -2.78
C ALA A 181 -3.44 -5.54 -1.49
N VAL A 182 -3.34 -4.78 -0.40
CA VAL A 182 -3.90 -5.20 0.91
C VAL A 182 -5.39 -4.86 1.05
N THR A 183 -5.81 -3.70 0.53
CA THR A 183 -7.17 -3.20 0.77
C THR A 183 -8.15 -3.53 -0.35
N GLY A 184 -7.66 -4.06 -1.46
CA GLY A 184 -8.43 -4.20 -2.69
C GLY A 184 -8.53 -2.88 -3.46
N ILE A 185 -8.49 -2.96 -4.78
CA ILE A 185 -8.44 -1.79 -5.67
C ILE A 185 -9.60 -0.82 -5.43
N ASP A 186 -10.82 -1.33 -5.26
CA ASP A 186 -12.06 -0.54 -5.14
C ASP A 186 -12.16 0.30 -3.87
N THR A 187 -11.34 0.01 -2.85
CA THR A 187 -11.38 0.74 -1.58
C THR A 187 -10.92 2.18 -1.76
N TYR A 188 -9.83 2.38 -2.52
CA TYR A 188 -9.16 3.68 -2.65
C TYR A 188 -8.96 4.17 -4.09
N PHE A 189 -9.13 3.28 -5.06
CA PHE A 189 -8.85 3.57 -6.46
C PHE A 189 -10.06 3.21 -7.31
N ASP A 190 -10.22 3.96 -8.39
CA ASP A 190 -10.95 3.47 -9.55
C ASP A 190 -9.93 2.69 -10.39
N TYR A 191 -10.37 2.02 -11.44
CA TYR A 191 -9.45 1.24 -12.25
C TYR A 191 -9.92 1.11 -13.69
N GLU A 192 -8.98 0.83 -14.59
CA GLU A 192 -9.25 0.49 -15.98
C GLU A 192 -8.61 -0.84 -16.34
N ARG A 193 -9.30 -1.64 -17.14
CA ARG A 193 -8.79 -2.91 -17.68
C ARG A 193 -8.19 -2.71 -19.06
N GLY A 194 -7.15 -3.50 -19.32
CA GLY A 194 -6.42 -3.45 -20.57
C GLY A 194 -5.20 -4.35 -20.58
N THR A 195 -4.27 -3.99 -21.44
CA THR A 195 -3.00 -4.68 -21.65
C THR A 195 -1.88 -3.65 -21.57
N ILE A 196 -0.85 -4.02 -20.83
CA ILE A 196 0.43 -3.31 -20.75
C ILE A 196 1.39 -4.06 -21.64
N THR A 197 2.04 -3.34 -22.55
CA THR A 197 3.07 -3.89 -23.44
C THR A 197 4.38 -3.20 -23.14
N ILE A 198 5.41 -3.98 -22.82
CA ILE A 198 6.77 -3.47 -22.62
C ILE A 198 7.50 -3.44 -23.97
N LYS A 199 7.96 -2.26 -24.38
CA LYS A 199 8.69 -2.05 -25.64
C LYS A 199 10.15 -2.48 -25.53
N ASP A 200 10.85 -2.47 -26.66
CA ASP A 200 12.28 -2.79 -26.73
C ASP A 200 13.19 -1.73 -26.10
N ASP A 201 12.72 -0.50 -25.95
CA ASP A 201 13.43 0.61 -25.29
C ASP A 201 13.20 0.66 -23.77
N GLY A 202 12.34 -0.19 -23.23
CA GLY A 202 11.99 -0.26 -21.81
C GLY A 202 10.76 0.56 -21.41
N ASP A 203 10.21 1.38 -22.31
CA ASP A 203 8.95 2.07 -22.07
C ASP A 203 7.78 1.09 -22.11
N ASP A 204 6.73 1.39 -21.35
CA ASP A 204 5.47 0.67 -21.43
C ASP A 204 4.40 1.44 -22.24
N THR A 205 3.44 0.70 -22.78
CA THR A 205 2.21 1.28 -23.36
C THR A 205 0.98 0.61 -22.80
N TRP A 206 -0.10 1.40 -22.70
CA TRP A 206 -1.41 0.94 -22.29
C TRP A 206 -2.36 0.86 -23.49
N THR A 207 -2.99 -0.30 -23.66
CA THR A 207 -4.12 -0.49 -24.57
C THR A 207 -5.34 -0.89 -23.77
N ARG A 208 -6.39 -0.06 -23.79
CA ARG A 208 -7.66 -0.34 -23.11
C ARG A 208 -8.32 -1.58 -23.71
N ASP A 209 -8.69 -2.52 -22.85
CA ASP A 209 -9.43 -3.73 -23.19
C ASP A 209 -10.25 -4.15 -21.97
N PRO A 210 -11.60 -4.05 -22.01
CA PRO A 210 -12.46 -4.47 -20.92
C PRO A 210 -12.29 -5.93 -20.48
N ASN A 211 -11.79 -6.80 -21.38
CA ASN A 211 -11.50 -8.21 -21.11
C ASN A 211 -10.02 -8.45 -20.79
N GLY A 212 -9.20 -7.41 -20.79
CA GLY A 212 -7.78 -7.45 -20.51
C GLY A 212 -7.46 -7.96 -19.10
N ARG A 213 -6.33 -8.66 -18.99
CA ARG A 213 -5.85 -9.24 -17.71
C ARG A 213 -5.14 -8.23 -16.82
N HIS A 214 -4.69 -7.11 -17.38
CA HIS A 214 -3.99 -6.07 -16.62
C HIS A 214 -4.97 -5.00 -16.17
N ILE A 215 -4.62 -4.37 -15.06
CA ILE A 215 -5.36 -3.28 -14.45
C ILE A 215 -4.39 -2.14 -14.19
N ILE A 216 -4.78 -0.92 -14.55
CA ILE A 216 -4.13 0.30 -14.07
C ILE A 216 -5.04 1.00 -13.06
N LEU A 217 -4.43 1.56 -12.02
CA LEU A 217 -5.17 2.33 -11.02
C LEU A 217 -5.56 3.70 -11.58
N LYS A 218 -6.74 4.17 -11.21
CA LYS A 218 -7.28 5.48 -11.55
C LYS A 218 -7.71 6.22 -10.29
N LYS A 219 -7.69 7.53 -10.39
CA LYS A 219 -7.97 8.43 -9.27
C LYS A 219 -9.45 8.35 -8.90
N LYS A 220 -9.74 7.90 -7.69
CA LYS A 220 -11.08 7.92 -7.08
C LYS A 220 -11.25 9.07 -6.09
N TYR A 221 -10.26 9.28 -5.23
CA TYR A 221 -10.21 10.36 -4.25
C TYR A 221 -9.20 11.44 -4.63
N SER A 222 -9.22 12.57 -3.94
CA SER A 222 -8.19 13.60 -4.12
C SER A 222 -6.81 13.07 -3.74
N PHE A 223 -5.76 13.58 -4.40
CA PHE A 223 -4.39 13.17 -4.09
C PHE A 223 -4.00 13.51 -2.65
N GLN A 224 -4.47 14.65 -2.13
CA GLN A 224 -4.27 15.03 -0.73
C GLN A 224 -4.93 14.06 0.24
N TYR A 225 -6.17 13.63 -0.03
CA TYR A 225 -6.83 12.64 0.82
C TYR A 225 -6.07 11.32 0.84
N MET A 226 -5.59 10.87 -0.33
CA MET A 226 -4.78 9.65 -0.43
C MET A 226 -3.44 9.78 0.30
N ALA A 227 -2.77 10.94 0.19
CA ALA A 227 -1.57 11.25 0.95
C ALA A 227 -1.82 11.15 2.46
N ASP A 228 -2.91 11.76 2.95
CA ASP A 228 -3.28 11.73 4.37
C ASP A 228 -3.59 10.30 4.86
N VAL A 229 -4.17 9.46 4.01
CA VAL A 229 -4.41 8.04 4.33
C VAL A 229 -3.09 7.28 4.45
N ILE A 230 -2.22 7.40 3.44
CA ILE A 230 -0.96 6.67 3.37
C ILE A 230 -0.01 7.13 4.48
N GLU A 231 0.15 8.43 4.66
CA GLU A 231 1.09 8.99 5.63
C GLU A 231 0.68 8.68 7.07
N ARG A 232 -0.63 8.65 7.36
CA ARG A 232 -1.14 8.17 8.65
C ARG A 232 -0.73 6.72 8.93
N LEU A 233 -0.73 5.86 7.91
CA LEU A 233 -0.28 4.47 8.05
C LEU A 233 1.24 4.41 8.22
N MET A 234 2.01 5.22 7.48
CA MET A 234 3.47 5.30 7.63
C MET A 234 3.90 5.78 9.01
N MET A 235 3.12 6.67 9.64
CA MET A 235 3.38 7.22 10.98
C MET A 235 2.89 6.32 12.12
N ALA A 236 2.23 5.19 11.84
CA ALA A 236 1.71 4.32 12.88
C ALA A 236 2.85 3.72 13.71
N PRO A 237 2.82 3.82 15.05
CA PRO A 237 3.90 3.29 15.88
C PRO A 237 3.92 1.76 15.82
N PRO A 238 5.10 1.13 15.96
CA PRO A 238 5.19 -0.32 16.12
C PRO A 238 4.49 -0.72 17.42
N ARG A 239 3.60 -1.71 17.36
CA ARG A 239 3.12 -2.36 18.59
C ARG A 239 4.11 -3.44 18.96
N LEU A 240 4.99 -3.13 19.92
CA LEU A 240 5.85 -4.14 20.50
C LEU A 240 4.93 -5.20 21.14
N VAL A 241 4.94 -6.41 20.58
CA VAL A 241 4.32 -7.56 21.22
C VAL A 241 4.99 -7.70 22.58
N GLN A 242 4.24 -7.51 23.67
CA GLN A 242 4.72 -7.87 25.00
C GLN A 242 5.13 -9.34 24.92
N ARG A 243 6.43 -9.60 25.08
CA ARG A 243 6.99 -10.94 25.11
C ARG A 243 6.60 -11.66 26.39
#